data_AF-A0A451AK69-F1
#
_entry.id   AF-A0A451AK69-F1
#
_cell.length_a   1.000
_cell.length_b   1.000
_cell.length_c   1.000
_cell.angle_alpha   90.00
_cell.angle_beta   90.00
_cell.angle_gamma   90.00
#
_symmetry.space_group_name_H-M   'P 1'
#
loop_
_entity.id
_entity.type
_entity.pdbx_description
1 polymer ?
#
loop_
_entity_poly.entity_id
_entity_poly.type
_entity_poly.pdbx_seq_one_letter_code
_entity_poly.pdbx_strand_id
1 'polypeptide(L)'
;MYEGEIANNPYKVFKLVERLYKRYGGQVLLWCYEAGPCGYVLYHQLMELGEECQVVAPSKTPRKPGDRIKTDRRDALILARQLRSGDLTAVWVPDSDQEAMRDLTRTRDDFKAQEHKARQQLNAFVL
;
A
#
# COMPACT_ATOMS: atom_id res chain seq x y z
N MET A 1 8.00 2.73 -17.51
CA MET A 1 6.96 2.10 -18.35
C MET A 1 5.81 1.71 -17.43
N TYR A 2 4.56 1.64 -17.91
CA TYR A 2 3.45 1.15 -17.08
C TYR A 2 3.27 -0.35 -17.33
N GLU A 3 3.22 -1.16 -16.27
CA GLU A 3 3.17 -2.63 -16.35
C GLU A 3 1.76 -3.22 -16.29
N GLY A 4 0.72 -2.37 -16.24
CA GLY A 4 -0.66 -2.82 -16.04
C GLY A 4 -1.00 -3.01 -14.55
N GLU A 5 -2.24 -3.44 -14.31
CA GLU A 5 -2.69 -3.85 -12.98
C GLU A 5 -2.18 -5.26 -12.67
N ILE A 6 -1.62 -5.42 -11.48
CA ILE A 6 -1.09 -6.68 -10.98
C ILE A 6 -1.80 -7.01 -9.68
N ALA A 7 -2.44 -8.17 -9.62
CA ALA A 7 -3.08 -8.63 -8.39
C ALA A 7 -2.03 -8.82 -7.28
N ASN A 8 -2.35 -8.33 -6.08
CA ASN A 8 -1.52 -8.50 -4.89
C ASN A 8 -1.64 -9.93 -4.34
N ASN A 9 -1.05 -10.89 -5.03
CA ASN A 9 -0.80 -12.23 -4.51
C ASN A 9 0.66 -12.64 -4.78
N PRO A 10 1.24 -13.53 -3.95
CA PRO A 10 2.66 -13.85 -4.00
C PRO A 10 3.13 -14.34 -5.37
N TYR A 11 2.35 -15.18 -6.06
CA TYR A 11 2.72 -15.71 -7.37
C TYR A 11 2.80 -14.63 -8.46
N LYS A 12 1.83 -13.71 -8.49
CA LYS A 12 1.79 -12.62 -9.49
C LYS A 12 2.88 -11.59 -9.22
N VAL A 13 3.15 -11.28 -7.96
CA VAL A 13 4.25 -10.38 -7.55
C VAL A 13 5.60 -11.00 -7.91
N PHE A 14 5.83 -12.27 -7.59
CA PHE A 14 7.04 -13.00 -8.00
C PHE A 14 7.24 -12.96 -9.53
N LYS A 15 6.18 -13.23 -10.30
CA LYS A 15 6.24 -13.17 -11.77
C LYS A 15 6.56 -11.77 -12.30
N LEU A 16 6.08 -10.72 -11.63
CA LEU A 16 6.43 -9.34 -11.99
C LEU A 16 7.91 -9.09 -11.76
N VAL A 17 8.43 -9.43 -10.56
CA VAL A 17 9.84 -9.28 -10.20
C VAL A 17 10.73 -10.03 -11.19
N GLU A 18 10.47 -11.32 -11.42
CA GLU A 18 11.23 -12.16 -12.36
C GLU A 18 11.29 -11.53 -13.77
N ARG A 19 10.15 -11.03 -14.25
CA ARG A 19 10.04 -10.42 -15.57
C ARG A 19 10.85 -9.13 -15.68
N LEU A 20 10.78 -8.26 -14.67
CA LEU A 20 11.50 -6.98 -14.68
C LEU A 20 12.99 -7.20 -14.50
N TYR A 21 13.39 -8.12 -13.61
CA TYR A 21 14.78 -8.52 -13.43
C TYR A 21 15.42 -8.96 -14.76
N LYS A 22 14.75 -9.86 -15.51
CA LYS A 22 15.22 -10.29 -16.85
C LYS A 22 15.28 -9.14 -17.85
N ARG A 23 14.26 -8.27 -17.86
CA ARG A 23 14.18 -7.13 -18.80
C ARG A 23 15.32 -6.14 -18.60
N TYR A 24 15.72 -5.90 -17.36
CA TYR A 24 16.76 -4.93 -17.00
C TYR A 24 18.12 -5.59 -16.76
N GLY A 25 18.34 -6.81 -17.27
CA GLY A 25 19.66 -7.45 -17.25
C GLY A 25 20.18 -7.81 -15.86
N GLY A 26 19.26 -8.04 -14.91
CA GLY A 26 19.60 -8.41 -13.54
C GLY A 26 20.04 -7.25 -12.65
N GLN A 27 19.76 -6.01 -13.04
CA GLN A 27 19.98 -4.85 -12.18
C GLN A 27 19.06 -4.88 -10.97
N VAL A 28 19.55 -4.37 -9.84
CA VAL A 28 18.75 -4.15 -8.63
C VAL A 28 17.67 -3.12 -8.94
N LEU A 29 16.43 -3.44 -8.59
CA LEU A 29 15.28 -2.57 -8.75
C LEU A 29 14.91 -1.97 -7.40
N LEU A 30 14.66 -0.67 -7.37
CA LEU A 30 14.09 0.00 -6.22
C LEU A 30 12.57 0.08 -6.41
N TRP A 31 11.82 -0.39 -5.40
CA TRP A 31 10.37 -0.47 -5.43
C TRP A 31 9.75 0.57 -4.53
N CYS A 32 8.52 0.98 -4.83
CA CYS A 32 7.69 1.71 -3.89
C CYS A 32 6.20 1.45 -4.12
N TYR A 33 5.40 1.68 -3.08
CA TYR A 33 3.95 1.78 -3.22
C TYR A 33 3.34 2.72 -2.19
N GLU A 34 2.15 3.22 -2.50
CA GLU A 34 1.36 4.06 -1.60
C GLU A 34 0.62 3.18 -0.58
N ALA A 35 0.78 3.47 0.71
CA ALA A 35 0.10 2.78 1.79
C ALA A 35 -1.42 2.84 1.58
N GLY A 36 -2.04 1.68 1.53
CA GLY A 36 -3.47 1.50 1.29
C GLY A 36 -4.15 0.67 2.39
N PRO A 37 -5.44 0.36 2.22
CA PRO A 37 -6.20 -0.44 3.18
C PRO A 37 -5.65 -1.87 3.34
N CYS A 38 -4.90 -2.37 2.35
CA CYS A 38 -4.30 -3.70 2.36
C CYS A 38 -3.03 -3.83 3.23
N GLY A 39 -2.67 -2.80 4.00
CA GLY A 39 -1.56 -2.84 4.96
C GLY A 39 -0.18 -2.96 4.32
N TYR A 40 0.68 -3.79 4.91
CA TYR A 40 2.09 -3.94 4.53
C TYR A 40 2.43 -5.23 3.79
N VAL A 41 1.42 -6.00 3.38
CA VAL A 41 1.60 -7.31 2.74
C VAL A 41 2.50 -7.27 1.50
N LEU A 42 2.33 -6.26 0.63
CA LEU A 42 3.16 -6.14 -0.58
C LEU A 42 4.62 -5.80 -0.23
N TYR A 43 4.85 -5.00 0.81
CA TYR A 43 6.19 -4.71 1.31
C TYR A 43 6.87 -6.01 1.73
N HIS A 44 6.22 -6.82 2.57
CA HIS A 44 6.78 -8.08 3.04
C HIS A 44 7.07 -9.06 1.89
N GLN A 45 6.15 -9.20 0.92
CA GLN A 45 6.38 -10.05 -0.26
C GLN A 45 7.61 -9.62 -1.07
N LEU A 46 7.84 -8.31 -1.25
CA LEU A 46 9.01 -7.81 -1.98
C LEU A 46 10.30 -8.01 -1.17
N MET A 47 10.28 -7.74 0.14
CA MET A 47 11.42 -7.97 1.02
C MET A 47 11.82 -9.45 1.07
N GLU A 48 10.85 -10.38 1.11
CA GLU A 48 11.09 -11.83 1.07
C GLU A 48 11.74 -12.29 -0.25
N LEU A 49 11.50 -11.55 -1.34
CA LEU A 49 12.14 -11.78 -2.64
C LEU A 49 13.54 -11.14 -2.74
N GLY A 50 14.00 -10.46 -1.70
CA GLY A 50 15.29 -9.76 -1.67
C GLY A 50 15.27 -8.38 -2.35
N GLU A 51 14.09 -7.84 -2.63
CA GLU A 51 13.92 -6.52 -3.24
C GLU A 51 13.87 -5.41 -2.17
N GLU A 52 14.36 -4.21 -2.50
CA GLU A 52 14.23 -3.04 -1.64
C GLU A 52 12.95 -2.27 -1.97
N CYS A 53 12.10 -2.02 -0.97
CA CYS A 53 10.81 -1.36 -1.16
C CYS A 53 10.60 -0.19 -0.19
N GLN A 54 10.13 0.96 -0.69
CA GLN A 54 9.70 2.08 0.12
C GLN A 54 8.17 2.17 0.18
N VAL A 55 7.61 2.25 1.39
CA VAL A 55 6.19 2.53 1.60
C VAL A 55 5.99 4.02 1.74
N VAL A 56 5.01 4.61 1.05
CA VAL A 56 4.74 6.06 1.07
C VAL A 56 3.34 6.32 1.59
N ALA A 57 3.16 7.29 2.49
CA ALA A 57 1.82 7.70 2.90
C ALA A 57 1.13 8.53 1.79
N PRO A 58 -0.19 8.37 1.56
CA PRO A 58 -0.90 9.15 0.55
C PRO A 58 -0.76 10.67 0.71
N SER A 59 -0.65 11.14 1.95
CA SER A 59 -0.46 12.56 2.29
C SER A 59 0.94 13.10 2.02
N LYS A 60 1.93 12.22 1.80
CA LYS A 60 3.34 12.57 1.62
C LYS A 60 3.79 12.58 0.16
N THR A 61 2.97 12.10 -0.76
CA THR A 61 3.26 12.13 -2.20
C THR A 61 3.03 13.55 -2.73
N PRO A 62 4.07 14.26 -3.22
CA PRO A 62 3.89 15.61 -3.77
C PRO A 62 2.95 15.58 -4.97
N ARG A 63 1.85 16.34 -4.91
CA ARG A 63 0.89 16.50 -6.03
C ARG A 63 0.75 17.97 -6.38
N LYS A 64 0.62 18.27 -7.68
CA LYS A 64 0.39 19.65 -8.14
C LYS A 64 -1.02 20.11 -7.74
N PRO A 65 -1.19 21.35 -7.26
CA PRO A 65 -2.51 21.92 -7.04
C PRO A 65 -3.38 21.82 -8.30
N GLY A 66 -4.62 21.33 -8.16
CA GLY A 66 -5.56 21.16 -9.28
C GLY A 66 -5.50 19.80 -9.98
N ASP A 67 -4.49 18.96 -9.71
CA ASP A 67 -4.44 17.60 -10.26
C ASP A 67 -5.34 16.64 -9.47
N ARG A 68 -6.63 16.66 -9.80
CA ARG A 68 -7.68 15.91 -9.09
C ARG A 68 -7.98 14.54 -9.70
N ILE A 69 -7.42 14.22 -10.88
CA ILE A 69 -7.72 12.97 -11.58
C ILE A 69 -6.75 11.88 -11.10
N LYS A 70 -7.24 11.07 -10.17
CA LYS A 70 -6.54 9.87 -9.68
C LYS A 70 -6.81 8.70 -10.62
N THR A 71 -5.76 8.09 -11.15
CA THR A 71 -5.84 6.80 -11.88
C THR A 71 -4.61 5.98 -11.55
N ASP A 72 -4.78 4.66 -11.45
CA ASP A 72 -3.69 3.75 -11.02
C ASP A 72 -2.44 3.90 -11.90
N ARG A 73 -2.64 4.05 -13.20
CA ARG A 73 -1.55 4.33 -14.14
C ARG A 73 -0.80 5.64 -13.84
N ARG A 74 -1.52 6.72 -13.54
CA ARG A 74 -0.89 8.03 -13.25
C ARG A 74 -0.16 7.99 -11.93
N ASP A 75 -0.79 7.45 -10.88
CA ASP A 75 -0.20 7.35 -9.56
C ASP A 75 1.06 6.49 -9.59
N ALA A 76 1.03 5.31 -10.22
CA ALA A 76 2.20 4.45 -10.35
C ALA A 76 3.38 5.14 -11.08
N LEU A 77 3.09 5.90 -12.13
CA LEU A 77 4.13 6.64 -12.85
C LEU A 77 4.66 7.85 -12.08
N ILE A 78 3.83 8.51 -11.25
CA ILE A 78 4.27 9.60 -10.37
C ILE A 78 5.20 9.05 -9.29
N LEU A 79 4.78 7.99 -8.61
CA LEU A 79 5.57 7.31 -7.58
C LEU A 79 6.93 6.86 -8.14
N ALA A 80 6.96 6.18 -9.29
CA ALA A 80 8.22 5.74 -9.89
C ALA A 80 9.16 6.91 -10.25
N ARG A 81 8.62 8.06 -10.68
CA ARG A 81 9.42 9.25 -10.98
C ARG A 81 9.99 9.87 -9.71
N GLN A 82 9.19 9.98 -8.66
CA GLN A 82 9.59 10.57 -7.37
C GLN A 82 10.58 9.67 -6.63
N LEU A 83 10.40 8.35 -6.73
CA LEU A 83 11.36 7.38 -6.21
C LEU A 83 12.74 7.57 -6.85
N ARG A 84 12.76 7.72 -8.19
CA ARG A 84 13.99 7.93 -8.95
C ARG A 84 14.68 9.26 -8.61
N SER A 85 13.92 10.32 -8.29
CA SER A 85 14.51 11.61 -7.88
C SER A 85 14.88 11.67 -6.40
N GLY A 86 14.49 10.69 -5.60
CA GLY A 86 14.68 10.71 -4.14
C GLY A 86 13.71 11.64 -3.41
N ASP A 87 12.62 12.07 -4.06
CA ASP A 87 11.63 13.00 -3.49
C ASP A 87 10.59 12.29 -2.59
N LEU A 88 10.62 10.96 -2.51
CA LEU A 88 9.72 10.20 -1.66
C LEU A 88 10.22 10.18 -0.22
N THR A 89 9.30 10.44 0.73
CA THR A 89 9.54 10.21 2.15
C THR A 89 8.90 8.88 2.55
N ALA A 90 9.73 7.86 2.75
CA ALA A 90 9.27 6.57 3.23
C ALA A 90 8.60 6.70 4.62
N VAL A 91 7.59 5.87 4.85
CA VAL A 91 7.04 5.65 6.18
C VAL A 91 7.70 4.41 6.79
N TRP A 92 7.80 4.43 8.11
CA TRP A 92 8.20 3.25 8.85
C TRP A 92 7.14 2.14 8.72
N VAL A 93 7.62 0.91 8.54
CA VAL A 93 6.79 -0.29 8.42
C VAL A 93 6.95 -1.12 9.70
N PRO A 94 5.86 -1.45 10.41
CA PRO A 94 5.91 -2.31 11.59
C PRO A 94 6.33 -3.73 11.22
N ASP A 95 6.93 -4.44 12.18
CA ASP A 95 7.14 -5.88 12.09
C ASP A 95 5.82 -6.65 12.31
N SER A 96 5.87 -7.98 12.16
CA SER A 96 4.69 -8.86 12.27
C SER A 96 3.99 -8.77 13.62
N ASP A 97 4.75 -8.64 14.71
CA ASP A 97 4.19 -8.63 16.05
C ASP A 97 3.51 -7.28 16.32
N GLN A 98 4.11 -6.19 15.86
CA GLN A 98 3.54 -4.85 15.91
C GLN A 98 2.30 -4.71 15.02
N GLU A 99 2.30 -5.30 13.82
CA GLU A 99 1.13 -5.33 12.95
C GLU A 99 -0.02 -6.12 13.60
N ALA A 100 0.27 -7.29 14.17
CA ALA A 100 -0.72 -8.10 14.89
C ALA A 100 -1.35 -7.33 16.07
N MET A 101 -0.54 -6.62 16.87
CA MET A 101 -1.04 -5.78 17.96
C MET A 101 -1.93 -4.63 17.44
N ARG A 102 -1.54 -4.00 16.34
CA ARG A 102 -2.31 -2.92 15.73
C ARG A 102 -3.64 -3.43 15.18
N ASP A 103 -3.64 -4.57 14.50
CA ASP A 103 -4.83 -5.15 13.91
C ASP A 103 -5.83 -5.62 14.97
N LEU A 104 -5.35 -6.11 16.12
CA LEU A 104 -6.18 -6.39 17.29
C LEU A 104 -6.90 -5.11 17.78
N THR A 105 -6.17 -4.01 17.96
CA THR A 105 -6.77 -2.75 18.44
C THR A 105 -7.79 -2.19 17.46
N ARG A 106 -7.49 -2.23 16.16
CA ARG A 106 -8.41 -1.78 15.09
C ARG A 106 -9.66 -2.62 15.03
N THR A 107 -9.51 -3.94 15.09
CA THR A 107 -10.63 -4.89 15.09
C THR A 107 -11.56 -4.63 16.27
N ARG A 108 -11.02 -4.37 17.46
CA ARG A 108 -11.82 -3.99 18.63
C ARG A 108 -12.60 -2.70 18.38
N ASP A 109 -11.94 -1.67 17.84
CA ASP A 109 -12.56 -0.37 17.59
C ASP A 109 -13.67 -0.47 16.52
N ASP A 110 -13.47 -1.28 15.48
CA ASP A 110 -14.48 -1.60 14.46
C ASP A 110 -15.71 -2.28 15.09
N PHE A 111 -15.50 -3.27 15.96
CA PHE A 111 -16.60 -3.90 16.69
C PHE A 111 -17.33 -2.93 17.62
N LYS A 112 -16.62 -2.01 18.27
CA LYS A 112 -17.25 -0.96 19.09
C LYS A 112 -18.07 0.01 18.25
N ALA A 113 -17.60 0.39 17.07
CA ALA A 113 -18.36 1.21 16.14
C ALA A 113 -19.63 0.49 15.65
N GLN A 114 -19.53 -0.81 15.36
CA GLN A 114 -20.68 -1.65 14.97
C GLN A 114 -21.71 -1.79 16.11
N GLU A 115 -21.26 -2.07 17.33
CA GLU A 115 -22.11 -2.12 18.53
C GLU A 115 -22.90 -0.82 18.71
N HIS A 116 -22.20 0.31 18.63
CA HIS A 116 -22.81 1.64 18.76
C HIS A 116 -23.85 1.90 17.67
N LYS A 117 -23.53 1.58 16.41
CA LYS A 117 -24.46 1.73 15.29
C LYS A 117 -25.71 0.86 15.45
N ALA A 118 -25.55 -0.39 15.89
CA ALA A 118 -26.67 -1.30 16.14
C ALA A 118 -27.59 -0.77 17.25
N ARG A 119 -27.02 -0.23 18.34
CA ARG A 119 -27.82 0.43 19.41
C ARG A 119 -28.61 1.63 18.90
N GLN A 120 -27.99 2.49 18.08
CA GLN A 120 -28.67 3.64 17.50
C GLN A 120 -29.83 3.21 16.59
N GLN A 121 -29.64 2.18 15.77
CA GLN A 121 -30.68 1.64 14.90
C GLN A 121 -31.85 1.05 15.69
N LEU A 122 -31.56 0.31 16.76
CA LEU A 122 -32.61 -0.21 17.66
C LEU A 122 -33.39 0.91 18.33
N ASN A 123 -32.69 1.90 18.89
CA ASN A 123 -33.34 3.05 19.53
C ASN A 123 -34.23 3.83 18.56
N ALA A 124 -33.78 4.02 17.31
CA ALA A 124 -34.55 4.68 16.27
C ALA A 124 -35.76 3.86 15.78
N PHE A 125 -35.78 2.55 16.02
CA PHE A 125 -36.91 1.67 15.66
C PHE A 125 -37.97 1.60 16.76
N VAL A 126 -37.59 1.79 18.03
CA VAL A 126 -38.49 1.71 19.19
C VAL A 126 -38.94 3.09 19.71
N LEU A 127 -38.57 4.17 19.02
CA LEU A 127 -39.03 5.55 19.20
C LEU A 127 -39.89 5.97 18.01
#